data_AF-A0A8J2UEH2-F1
#
_entry.id   AF-A0A8J2UEH2-F1
#
_cell.length_a   1.000
_cell.length_b   1.000
_cell.length_c   1.000
_cell.angle_alpha   90.00
_cell.angle_beta   90.00
_cell.angle_gamma   90.00
#
_symmetry.space_group_name_H-M   'P 1'
#
loop_
_entity.id
_entity.type
_entity.pdbx_description
1 polymer ?
#
loop_
_entity_poly.entity_id
_entity_poly.type
_entity_poly.pdbx_seq_one_letter_code
_entity_poly.pdbx_strand_id
1 'polypeptide(L)'
;MKRFVWLLCAILPAMQDCTKHVTSFYVSGNNLSAILIPPGRDIADFIGTHPQKNEFLLATGQYPAGQGTCITRSHIIIRSKSPGDQPRITDPMQFCGDNNVIDGLTWDADKDPGIRMSDPGTLCLSGKRNIVRNCVFRNFRTTVNGDVIVMLGRLFTGSIFINTVADCNTIESCVFDNWGLRGEPHNSVKSSTCIAVGLENDKGRFTGTVIRKNLFINGPYREYGYNAACKVFNAVLLEDNTFFGGQECMEMKFGNSTVRGNIIHHFSGYNILANRYGKNSLYEYNTVYDVAPFDGVSSSQGLMIWECGNTVLRNNLIYDCQTTGLIPGRQTLQNTLLEYLLIENNSFINNKRGIVFENETGSPRQVFITRNIFYHGAGAAVYALSNVDTASLAYYADNLYYDGFTERGDRAPVIANPQFVNPAGQNFLLSSQSPACGYGAFPCGTANAGSGEPPDDPARHVVIYPTKDKWVFHVGLVGLDIRPLRLEVVDGAGKELAIRNVPDPGYKLFSNIDLRASQPRDIVIRLNTDKTVITKYVHIE
;
A
#
# COMPACT_ATOMS: atom_id res chain seq x y z
N MET A 1 -3.30 30.94 -5.39
CA MET A 1 -3.45 29.50 -5.05
C MET A 1 -2.07 28.82 -5.05
N LYS A 2 -1.23 29.06 -4.03
CA LYS A 2 0.24 28.81 -4.04
C LYS A 2 0.75 27.74 -3.05
N ARG A 3 -0.10 26.86 -2.48
CA ARG A 3 0.28 26.00 -1.33
C ARG A 3 0.27 24.47 -1.53
N PHE A 4 0.11 23.94 -2.75
CA PHE A 4 -0.24 22.51 -2.91
C PHE A 4 0.84 21.55 -3.48
N VAL A 5 2.05 22.03 -3.82
CA VAL A 5 3.03 21.23 -4.60
C VAL A 5 4.27 20.81 -3.79
N TRP A 6 4.39 21.23 -2.53
CA TRP A 6 5.50 20.82 -1.66
C TRP A 6 5.34 19.42 -1.04
N LEU A 7 4.18 18.77 -1.20
CA LEU A 7 3.83 17.60 -0.38
C LEU A 7 4.43 16.28 -0.91
N LEU A 8 4.41 16.01 -2.22
CA LEU A 8 4.93 14.74 -2.76
C LEU A 8 6.49 14.67 -2.75
N CYS A 9 7.17 15.81 -2.93
CA CYS A 9 8.63 15.89 -2.87
C CYS A 9 9.18 15.75 -1.43
N ALA A 10 8.37 16.02 -0.40
CA ALA A 10 8.74 15.89 1.00
C ALA A 10 8.40 14.52 1.62
N ILE A 11 7.45 13.77 1.06
CA ILE A 11 6.95 12.50 1.66
C ILE A 11 7.88 11.30 1.43
N LEU A 12 8.44 11.10 0.23
CA LEU A 12 9.40 10.00 -0.03
C LEU A 12 10.75 10.12 0.71
N PRO A 13 11.41 11.30 0.81
CA PRO A 13 12.55 11.46 1.69
C PRO A 13 12.15 11.31 3.15
N ALA A 14 11.01 11.85 3.58
CA ALA A 14 10.51 11.63 4.93
C ALA A 14 10.36 10.13 5.22
N MET A 15 9.70 9.35 4.34
CA MET A 15 9.57 7.89 4.49
C MET A 15 10.93 7.19 4.57
N GLN A 16 11.89 7.55 3.71
CA GLN A 16 13.25 6.98 3.78
C GLN A 16 14.01 7.37 5.04
N ASP A 17 13.88 8.61 5.51
CA ASP A 17 14.50 9.10 6.74
C ASP A 17 13.87 8.41 7.96
N CYS A 18 12.55 8.14 7.94
CA CYS A 18 11.90 7.30 8.94
C CYS A 18 12.51 5.89 8.91
N THR A 19 12.70 5.27 7.73
CA THR A 19 13.30 3.92 7.61
C THR A 19 14.76 3.87 8.09
N LYS A 20 15.57 4.90 7.82
CA LYS A 20 16.96 4.99 8.32
C LYS A 20 17.04 5.14 9.83
N HIS A 21 16.08 5.86 10.44
CA HIS A 21 16.01 6.01 11.90
C HIS A 21 15.80 4.69 12.63
N VAL A 22 15.04 3.75 12.05
CA VAL A 22 14.83 2.39 12.63
C VAL A 22 16.16 1.67 12.85
N THR A 23 17.09 1.79 11.89
CA THR A 23 18.42 1.16 11.98
C THR A 23 19.39 1.87 12.94
N SER A 24 19.32 3.20 13.07
CA SER A 24 20.30 3.95 13.88
C SER A 24 20.03 3.91 15.38
N PHE A 25 18.78 3.70 15.82
CA PHE A 25 18.42 3.63 17.25
C PHE A 25 19.09 2.45 17.98
N TYR A 26 19.44 1.38 17.27
CA TYR A 26 20.13 0.21 17.83
C TYR A 26 21.65 0.39 17.93
N VAL A 27 22.26 1.22 17.08
CA VAL A 27 23.73 1.32 16.98
C VAL A 27 24.32 2.22 18.08
N SER A 28 23.53 3.11 18.69
CA SER A 28 23.98 3.95 19.82
C SER A 28 23.72 3.33 21.21
N GLY A 29 23.20 2.10 21.27
CA GLY A 29 22.72 1.44 22.50
C GLY A 29 23.75 1.01 23.55
N ASN A 30 25.03 1.36 23.41
CA ASN A 30 26.10 0.84 24.29
C ASN A 30 26.10 1.38 25.74
N ASN A 31 25.07 2.09 26.20
CA ASN A 31 24.95 2.56 27.59
C ASN A 31 23.49 2.70 28.10
N LEU A 32 22.53 1.92 27.59
CA LEU A 32 21.19 1.92 28.18
C LEU A 32 21.19 1.08 29.46
N SER A 33 20.96 1.72 30.61
CA SER A 33 20.76 0.98 31.85
C SER A 33 19.37 0.34 31.83
N ALA A 34 19.33 -0.96 31.52
CA ALA A 34 18.09 -1.74 31.49
C ALA A 34 17.56 -2.01 32.91
N ILE A 35 16.25 -2.20 33.02
CA ILE A 35 15.60 -2.65 34.25
C ILE A 35 14.50 -3.67 33.95
N LEU A 36 14.36 -4.68 34.81
CA LEU A 36 13.29 -5.67 34.72
C LEU A 36 12.02 -5.12 35.39
N ILE A 37 10.90 -5.13 34.67
CA ILE A 37 9.58 -4.89 35.26
C ILE A 37 9.06 -6.23 35.84
N PRO A 38 8.80 -6.30 37.16
CA PRO A 38 8.19 -7.49 37.75
C PRO A 38 6.78 -7.74 37.19
N PRO A 39 6.38 -9.00 36.91
CA PRO A 39 4.98 -9.31 36.56
C PRO A 39 3.98 -8.76 37.59
N GLY A 40 2.83 -8.32 37.11
CA GLY A 40 1.77 -7.69 37.92
C GLY A 40 2.01 -6.22 38.24
N ARG A 41 3.19 -5.65 37.92
CA ARG A 41 3.41 -4.21 38.00
C ARG A 41 2.85 -3.51 36.77
N ASP A 42 2.21 -2.38 37.02
CA ASP A 42 1.77 -1.48 35.97
C ASP A 42 2.96 -0.87 35.23
N ILE A 43 2.97 -1.00 33.90
CA ILE A 43 4.08 -0.55 33.06
C ILE A 43 4.22 0.97 33.08
N ALA A 44 3.12 1.72 32.98
CA ALA A 44 3.15 3.17 32.88
C ALA A 44 3.66 3.77 34.20
N ASP A 45 3.14 3.31 35.34
CA ASP A 45 3.61 3.74 36.67
C ASP A 45 5.08 3.37 36.91
N PHE A 46 5.49 2.17 36.50
CA PHE A 46 6.87 1.72 36.68
C PHE A 46 7.85 2.58 35.86
N ILE A 47 7.48 2.93 34.63
CA ILE A 47 8.27 3.84 33.79
C ILE A 47 8.38 5.24 34.40
N GLY A 48 7.28 5.75 34.95
CA GLY A 48 7.22 7.06 35.62
C GLY A 48 8.10 7.15 36.87
N THR A 49 8.20 6.07 37.63
CA THR A 49 9.03 5.97 38.85
C THR A 49 10.52 5.70 38.58
N HIS A 50 10.90 5.39 37.34
CA HIS A 50 12.28 5.12 36.94
C HIS A 50 12.75 6.03 35.78
N PRO A 51 12.74 7.37 35.95
CA PRO A 51 13.07 8.32 34.88
C PRO A 51 14.50 8.20 34.33
N GLN A 52 15.43 7.64 35.12
CA GLN A 52 16.82 7.38 34.74
C GLN A 52 17.01 6.15 33.84
N LYS A 53 15.96 5.35 33.65
CA LYS A 53 15.98 4.11 32.85
C LYS A 53 15.37 4.38 31.48
N ASN A 54 15.97 3.81 30.44
CA ASN A 54 15.51 3.96 29.06
C ASN A 54 15.17 2.61 28.41
N GLU A 55 15.44 1.50 29.09
CA GLU A 55 15.10 0.17 28.61
C GLU A 55 14.42 -0.62 29.72
N PHE A 56 13.24 -1.15 29.40
CA PHE A 56 12.36 -1.85 30.30
C PHE A 56 12.12 -3.26 29.75
N LEU A 57 12.54 -4.27 30.50
CA LEU A 57 12.47 -5.67 30.12
C LEU A 57 11.29 -6.34 30.81
N LEU A 58 10.54 -7.15 30.07
CA LEU A 58 9.41 -7.91 30.59
C LEU A 58 9.69 -9.41 30.39
N ALA A 59 9.70 -10.17 31.48
CA ALA A 59 9.75 -11.63 31.41
C ALA A 59 8.36 -12.20 31.11
N THR A 60 8.25 -13.52 30.95
CA THR A 60 6.93 -14.17 30.90
C THR A 60 6.08 -13.81 32.12
N GLY A 61 4.88 -13.29 31.90
CA GLY A 61 4.02 -12.77 32.96
C GLY A 61 2.87 -11.92 32.42
N GLN A 62 2.04 -11.41 33.33
CA GLN A 62 0.93 -10.50 33.04
C GLN A 62 1.30 -9.09 33.51
N TYR A 63 0.94 -8.09 32.72
CA TYR A 63 1.34 -6.70 32.96
C TYR A 63 0.18 -5.74 32.65
N PRO A 64 -0.35 -5.06 33.67
CA PRO A 64 -1.20 -3.88 33.48
C PRO A 64 -0.46 -2.76 32.74
N ALA A 65 -1.18 -1.95 31.98
CA ALA A 65 -0.61 -0.88 31.15
C ALA A 65 -1.30 0.48 31.36
N GLY A 66 -1.64 0.78 32.61
CA GLY A 66 -2.14 2.07 33.05
C GLY A 66 -3.57 2.35 32.61
N GLN A 67 -4.34 1.32 32.20
CA GLN A 67 -5.69 1.46 31.67
C GLN A 67 -5.83 2.53 30.56
N GLY A 68 -4.85 2.60 29.67
CA GLY A 68 -4.80 3.62 28.61
C GLY A 68 -4.19 4.96 29.05
N THR A 69 -3.60 5.05 30.24
CA THR A 69 -2.83 6.22 30.65
C THR A 69 -1.65 6.42 29.71
N CYS A 70 -1.53 7.64 29.21
CA CYS A 70 -0.51 8.05 28.27
C CYS A 70 0.91 8.01 28.87
N ILE A 71 1.80 7.21 28.27
CA ILE A 71 3.24 7.24 28.52
C ILE A 71 3.84 8.39 27.71
N THR A 72 4.19 9.48 28.40
CA THR A 72 4.73 10.72 27.79
C THR A 72 6.24 10.68 27.55
N ARG A 73 6.94 9.67 28.08
CA ARG A 73 8.39 9.55 27.93
C ARG A 73 8.77 9.24 26.49
N SER A 74 9.85 9.88 26.04
CA SER A 74 10.49 9.66 24.75
C SER A 74 11.78 8.86 24.92
N HIS A 75 12.27 8.26 23.84
CA HIS A 75 13.52 7.50 23.78
C HIS A 75 13.58 6.29 24.73
N ILE A 76 12.45 5.62 24.95
CA ILE A 76 12.40 4.40 25.77
C ILE A 76 12.16 3.16 24.92
N ILE A 77 12.67 2.03 25.38
CA ILE A 77 12.45 0.69 24.82
C ILE A 77 11.70 -0.13 25.86
N ILE A 78 10.58 -0.72 25.46
CA ILE A 78 9.82 -1.68 26.27
C ILE A 78 9.76 -2.97 25.47
N ARG A 79 10.36 -4.03 26.01
CA ARG A 79 10.48 -5.27 25.26
C ARG A 79 10.46 -6.53 26.09
N SER A 80 10.21 -7.66 25.43
CA SER A 80 10.46 -8.96 26.03
C SER A 80 11.92 -9.09 26.46
N LYS A 81 12.14 -9.70 27.63
CA LYS A 81 13.47 -9.92 28.20
C LYS A 81 14.26 -10.89 27.33
N SER A 82 13.61 -11.90 26.76
CA SER A 82 14.22 -12.89 25.87
C SER A 82 13.25 -13.34 24.76
N PRO A 83 13.74 -13.84 23.60
CA PRO A 83 12.89 -14.20 22.45
C PRO A 83 11.81 -15.27 22.71
N GLY A 84 11.94 -16.06 23.78
CA GLY A 84 10.94 -17.05 24.19
C GLY A 84 9.97 -16.56 25.27
N ASP A 85 10.21 -15.38 25.84
CA ASP A 85 9.30 -14.81 26.84
C ASP A 85 7.99 -14.37 26.20
N GLN A 86 6.88 -14.60 26.89
CA GLN A 86 5.55 -14.16 26.47
C GLN A 86 4.96 -13.16 27.47
N PRO A 87 5.46 -11.91 27.50
CA PRO A 87 4.86 -10.87 28.31
C PRO A 87 3.47 -10.52 27.75
N ARG A 88 2.44 -10.71 28.58
CA ARG A 88 1.05 -10.42 28.22
C ARG A 88 0.60 -9.11 28.82
N ILE A 89 0.11 -8.21 27.99
CA ILE A 89 -0.42 -6.92 28.39
C ILE A 89 -1.93 -7.07 28.59
N THR A 90 -2.41 -6.69 29.77
CA THR A 90 -3.79 -6.94 30.20
C THR A 90 -4.72 -5.75 30.01
N ASP A 91 -4.17 -4.57 29.67
CA ASP A 91 -4.90 -3.32 29.50
C ASP A 91 -4.51 -2.61 28.19
N PRO A 92 -5.33 -1.64 27.73
CA PRO A 92 -4.93 -0.74 26.66
C PRO A 92 -3.71 0.09 27.03
N MET A 93 -2.89 0.42 26.03
CA MET A 93 -1.62 1.14 26.22
C MET A 93 -1.53 2.33 25.27
N GLN A 94 -1.07 3.48 25.77
CA GLN A 94 -0.94 4.69 24.96
C GLN A 94 0.46 5.30 25.09
N PHE A 95 1.06 5.66 23.95
CA PHE A 95 2.35 6.34 23.86
C PHE A 95 2.21 7.71 23.21
N CYS A 96 2.63 8.73 23.94
CA CYS A 96 2.58 10.11 23.49
C CYS A 96 3.98 10.71 23.32
N GLY A 97 5.00 10.07 23.90
CA GLY A 97 6.38 10.40 23.62
C GLY A 97 6.82 9.96 22.23
N ASP A 98 7.98 10.47 21.84
CA ASP A 98 8.60 10.23 20.54
C ASP A 98 9.75 9.24 20.64
N ASN A 99 10.09 8.59 19.52
CA ASN A 99 11.26 7.72 19.41
C ASN A 99 11.26 6.54 20.39
N ASN A 100 10.08 5.97 20.66
CA ASN A 100 9.95 4.80 21.53
C ASN A 100 9.92 3.50 20.73
N VAL A 101 10.31 2.41 21.37
CA VAL A 101 10.24 1.06 20.79
C VAL A 101 9.42 0.13 21.69
N ILE A 102 8.50 -0.60 21.06
CA ILE A 102 7.70 -1.65 21.67
C ILE A 102 8.03 -2.94 20.91
N ASP A 103 8.54 -3.95 21.61
CA ASP A 103 9.10 -5.15 20.96
C ASP A 103 8.73 -6.45 21.68
N GLY A 104 8.10 -7.38 20.97
CA GLY A 104 7.86 -8.73 21.51
C GLY A 104 6.77 -8.81 22.59
N LEU A 105 5.77 -7.92 22.54
CA LEU A 105 4.67 -7.90 23.52
C LEU A 105 3.41 -8.58 22.96
N THR A 106 2.58 -9.18 23.84
CA THR A 106 1.35 -9.88 23.45
C THR A 106 0.11 -9.26 24.09
N TRP A 107 -0.93 -9.03 23.30
CA TRP A 107 -2.29 -8.74 23.74
C TRP A 107 -3.22 -9.90 23.34
N ASP A 108 -3.97 -10.44 24.30
CA ASP A 108 -4.87 -11.59 24.10
C ASP A 108 -6.25 -11.32 24.70
N ALA A 109 -7.20 -10.97 23.84
CA ALA A 109 -8.48 -10.47 24.29
C ALA A 109 -9.46 -11.55 24.75
N ASP A 110 -9.17 -12.85 24.53
CA ASP A 110 -9.93 -13.94 25.16
C ASP A 110 -9.56 -14.11 26.64
N LYS A 111 -8.34 -13.69 27.03
CA LYS A 111 -7.89 -13.71 28.43
C LYS A 111 -8.23 -12.44 29.17
N ASP A 112 -8.18 -11.31 28.47
CA ASP A 112 -8.36 -9.99 29.05
C ASP A 112 -9.40 -9.21 28.23
N PRO A 113 -10.71 -9.52 28.33
CA PRO A 113 -11.75 -8.95 27.46
C PRO A 113 -11.86 -7.42 27.49
N GLY A 114 -11.38 -6.79 28.58
CA GLY A 114 -11.35 -5.33 28.74
C GLY A 114 -10.53 -4.62 27.66
N ILE A 115 -9.56 -5.30 27.02
CA ILE A 115 -8.75 -4.71 25.95
C ILE A 115 -9.48 -4.57 24.62
N ARG A 116 -10.64 -5.23 24.44
CA ARG A 116 -11.46 -5.11 23.22
C ARG A 116 -12.10 -3.72 23.12
N MET A 117 -12.67 -3.25 24.23
CA MET A 117 -13.49 -2.04 24.26
C MET A 117 -12.68 -0.74 24.46
N SER A 118 -11.47 -0.68 23.93
CA SER A 118 -10.59 0.47 24.10
C SER A 118 -10.78 1.50 22.99
N ASP A 119 -11.32 2.68 23.34
CA ASP A 119 -11.17 3.90 22.55
C ASP A 119 -9.85 4.57 22.99
N PRO A 120 -8.93 4.91 22.07
CA PRO A 120 -9.06 4.94 20.62
C PRO A 120 -8.48 3.70 19.92
N GLY A 121 -7.91 2.79 20.70
CA GLY A 121 -7.50 1.46 20.30
C GLY A 121 -6.74 0.76 21.43
N THR A 122 -6.44 -0.52 21.26
CA THR A 122 -5.75 -1.31 22.30
C THR A 122 -4.31 -0.83 22.50
N LEU A 123 -3.64 -0.46 21.41
CA LEU A 123 -2.38 0.26 21.42
C LEU A 123 -2.54 1.56 20.65
N CYS A 124 -2.23 2.68 21.30
CA CYS A 124 -2.31 3.99 20.68
C CYS A 124 -0.95 4.69 20.59
N LEU A 125 -0.61 5.19 19.41
CA LEU A 125 0.61 5.95 19.13
C LEU A 125 0.25 7.38 18.74
N SER A 126 0.44 8.31 19.67
CA SER A 126 0.16 9.74 19.47
C SER A 126 1.42 10.54 19.12
N GLY A 127 2.60 10.05 19.53
CA GLY A 127 3.91 10.64 19.25
C GLY A 127 4.50 10.23 17.89
N LYS A 128 5.73 10.66 17.64
CA LYS A 128 6.45 10.50 16.37
C LYS A 128 7.58 9.47 16.45
N ARG A 129 7.91 8.86 15.31
CA ARG A 129 9.08 7.96 15.18
C ARG A 129 9.06 6.78 16.17
N ASN A 130 7.87 6.34 16.60
CA ASN A 130 7.74 5.14 17.43
C ASN A 130 7.76 3.88 16.55
N ILE A 131 8.25 2.79 17.12
CA ILE A 131 8.35 1.49 16.46
C ILE A 131 7.60 0.46 17.28
N VAL A 132 6.65 -0.23 16.66
CA VAL A 132 5.98 -1.40 17.21
C VAL A 132 6.42 -2.59 16.39
N ARG A 133 7.06 -3.57 17.02
CA ARG A 133 7.56 -4.73 16.30
C ARG A 133 7.48 -6.04 17.04
N ASN A 134 7.43 -7.15 16.29
CA ASN A 134 7.34 -8.51 16.82
C ASN A 134 6.21 -8.70 17.85
N CYS A 135 5.18 -7.84 17.80
CA CYS A 135 4.08 -7.88 18.75
C CYS A 135 2.98 -8.80 18.23
N VAL A 136 2.25 -9.41 19.15
CA VAL A 136 1.14 -10.32 18.84
C VAL A 136 -0.15 -9.74 19.39
N PHE A 137 -1.12 -9.52 18.52
CA PHE A 137 -2.47 -9.12 18.86
C PHE A 137 -3.40 -10.25 18.45
N ARG A 138 -3.99 -10.96 19.42
CA ARG A 138 -4.82 -12.13 19.14
C ARG A 138 -6.17 -12.11 19.84
N ASN A 139 -7.13 -12.80 19.23
CA ASN A 139 -8.48 -13.02 19.76
C ASN A 139 -9.30 -11.73 19.92
N PHE A 140 -9.05 -10.72 19.07
CA PHE A 140 -9.82 -9.48 18.98
C PHE A 140 -11.15 -9.64 18.22
N ARG A 141 -11.75 -10.84 18.27
CA ARG A 141 -13.10 -11.08 17.78
C ARG A 141 -14.13 -10.45 18.71
N THR A 142 -15.10 -9.74 18.15
CA THR A 142 -16.15 -9.05 18.91
C THR A 142 -17.50 -9.15 18.19
N THR A 143 -18.59 -9.02 18.94
CA THR A 143 -19.97 -9.04 18.42
C THR A 143 -20.74 -7.76 18.77
N VAL A 144 -20.12 -6.83 19.52
CA VAL A 144 -20.85 -5.74 20.18
C VAL A 144 -20.44 -4.39 19.63
N ASN A 145 -19.15 -4.06 19.60
CA ASN A 145 -18.64 -2.77 19.15
C ASN A 145 -17.47 -2.95 18.19
N GLY A 146 -17.31 -1.96 17.32
CA GLY A 146 -16.22 -1.90 16.36
C GLY A 146 -14.91 -1.50 17.03
N ASP A 147 -13.91 -2.39 17.01
CA ASP A 147 -12.66 -2.19 17.74
C ASP A 147 -11.52 -1.79 16.79
N VAL A 148 -10.62 -0.92 17.27
CA VAL A 148 -9.32 -0.64 16.63
C VAL A 148 -8.22 -1.24 17.48
N ILE A 149 -7.39 -2.12 16.92
CA ILE A 149 -6.30 -2.76 17.68
C ILE A 149 -5.14 -1.78 17.87
N VAL A 150 -4.64 -1.19 16.77
CA VAL A 150 -3.56 -0.20 16.78
C VAL A 150 -4.04 1.09 16.14
N MET A 151 -4.00 2.18 16.89
CA MET A 151 -4.43 3.51 16.45
C MET A 151 -3.26 4.49 16.42
N LEU A 152 -3.05 5.15 15.28
CA LEU A 152 -2.10 6.26 15.17
C LEU A 152 -2.82 7.60 15.10
N GLY A 153 -2.30 8.60 15.81
CA GLY A 153 -2.77 9.99 15.69
C GLY A 153 -3.98 10.36 16.54
N ARG A 154 -4.25 9.62 17.62
CA ARG A 154 -5.29 9.91 18.63
C ARG A 154 -4.65 10.01 20.00
N LEU A 155 -5.13 10.91 20.86
CA LEU A 155 -4.66 11.06 22.24
C LEU A 155 -5.85 11.21 23.19
N PHE A 156 -5.86 10.49 24.31
CA PHE A 156 -6.81 10.73 25.39
C PHE A 156 -6.28 11.82 26.32
N THR A 157 -7.08 12.85 26.59
CA THR A 157 -6.71 13.95 27.52
C THR A 157 -7.56 13.96 28.79
N GLY A 158 -8.02 12.79 29.24
CA GLY A 158 -8.77 12.63 30.50
C GLY A 158 -10.30 12.74 30.37
N SER A 159 -10.81 13.42 29.34
CA SER A 159 -12.26 13.54 29.10
C SER A 159 -12.66 13.45 27.62
N ILE A 160 -11.73 13.75 26.72
CA ILE A 160 -11.95 13.74 25.28
C ILE A 160 -10.75 13.12 24.57
N PHE A 161 -11.00 12.63 23.36
CA PHE A 161 -9.94 12.29 22.43
C PHE A 161 -9.66 13.46 21.49
N ILE A 162 -8.38 13.76 21.32
CA ILE A 162 -7.91 14.75 20.36
C ILE A 162 -7.05 14.08 19.28
N ASN A 163 -7.08 14.65 18.08
CA ASN A 163 -6.23 14.18 16.99
C ASN A 163 -4.83 14.77 17.13
N THR A 164 -3.80 13.94 16.98
CA THR A 164 -2.39 14.33 17.06
C THR A 164 -1.66 14.05 15.74
N VAL A 165 -0.47 14.64 15.59
CA VAL A 165 0.39 14.43 14.41
C VAL A 165 1.39 13.32 14.73
N ALA A 166 1.08 12.10 14.29
CA ALA A 166 1.85 10.89 14.57
C ALA A 166 2.78 10.52 13.38
N ASP A 167 3.70 11.42 13.04
CA ASP A 167 4.62 11.23 11.90
C ASP A 167 5.63 10.08 12.12
N CYS A 168 6.05 9.44 11.03
CA CYS A 168 7.18 8.50 10.99
C CYS A 168 7.06 7.26 11.90
N ASN A 169 5.86 6.85 12.30
CA ASN A 169 5.68 5.63 13.09
C ASN A 169 5.83 4.38 12.21
N THR A 170 6.38 3.31 12.77
CA THR A 170 6.56 2.02 12.10
C THR A 170 5.84 0.91 12.86
N ILE A 171 5.07 0.10 12.15
CA ILE A 171 4.49 -1.15 12.65
C ILE A 171 5.04 -2.28 11.79
N GLU A 172 5.87 -3.15 12.37
CA GLU A 172 6.58 -4.18 11.62
C GLU A 172 6.65 -5.55 12.26
N SER A 173 6.60 -6.61 11.45
CA SER A 173 6.77 -7.99 11.94
C SER A 173 5.78 -8.38 13.06
N CYS A 174 4.60 -7.74 13.11
CA CYS A 174 3.56 -8.04 14.08
C CYS A 174 2.58 -9.09 13.52
N VAL A 175 1.90 -9.79 14.42
CA VAL A 175 0.83 -10.75 14.09
C VAL A 175 -0.50 -10.22 14.61
N PHE A 176 -1.48 -10.17 13.72
CA PHE A 176 -2.88 -9.85 14.02
C PHE A 176 -3.72 -11.09 13.72
N ASP A 177 -4.15 -11.79 14.77
CA ASP A 177 -4.83 -13.07 14.68
C ASP A 177 -6.25 -13.01 15.28
N ASN A 178 -7.20 -13.64 14.60
CA ASN A 178 -8.57 -13.79 15.08
C ASN A 178 -9.20 -12.44 15.48
N TRP A 179 -9.21 -11.51 14.53
CA TRP A 179 -9.66 -10.13 14.72
C TRP A 179 -11.01 -9.87 14.02
N GLY A 180 -11.65 -8.75 14.36
CA GLY A 180 -12.81 -8.23 13.64
C GLY A 180 -14.17 -8.60 14.25
N LEU A 181 -15.22 -7.98 13.73
CA LEU A 181 -16.60 -8.24 14.08
C LEU A 181 -17.08 -9.57 13.48
N ARG A 182 -17.80 -10.39 14.25
CA ARG A 182 -18.40 -11.65 13.80
C ARG A 182 -19.89 -11.69 14.14
N GLY A 183 -20.69 -12.36 13.33
CA GLY A 183 -22.12 -12.55 13.59
C GLY A 183 -22.94 -11.26 13.55
N GLU A 184 -22.42 -10.20 12.92
CA GLU A 184 -23.20 -8.99 12.69
C GLU A 184 -24.35 -9.29 11.72
N PRO A 185 -25.49 -8.60 11.84
CA PRO A 185 -26.57 -8.74 10.87
C PRO A 185 -26.19 -8.11 9.52
N HIS A 186 -26.84 -8.58 8.45
CA HIS A 186 -26.79 -7.92 7.14
C HIS A 186 -27.14 -6.43 7.29
N ASN A 187 -26.38 -5.56 6.61
CA ASN A 187 -26.44 -4.09 6.71
C ASN A 187 -25.95 -3.48 8.04
N SER A 188 -25.24 -4.23 8.89
CA SER A 188 -24.57 -3.62 10.05
C SER A 188 -23.60 -2.50 9.61
N VAL A 189 -23.67 -1.37 10.30
CA VAL A 189 -22.76 -0.22 10.10
C VAL A 189 -21.55 -0.25 11.04
N LYS A 190 -21.47 -1.26 11.92
CA LYS A 190 -20.33 -1.39 12.84
C LYS A 190 -19.07 -1.77 12.07
N SER A 191 -17.93 -1.26 12.52
CA SER A 191 -16.67 -1.42 11.81
C SER A 191 -15.52 -1.73 12.76
N SER A 192 -14.71 -2.74 12.46
CA SER A 192 -13.49 -3.06 13.21
C SER A 192 -12.26 -3.00 12.31
N THR A 193 -11.09 -2.74 12.91
CA THR A 193 -9.84 -2.58 12.19
C THR A 193 -8.62 -3.00 13.01
N CYS A 194 -7.64 -3.66 12.39
CA CYS A 194 -6.38 -3.93 13.06
C CYS A 194 -5.54 -2.66 13.20
N ILE A 195 -5.26 -1.96 12.10
CA ILE A 195 -4.45 -0.74 12.11
C ILE A 195 -5.25 0.43 11.52
N ALA A 196 -5.47 1.47 12.31
CA ALA A 196 -6.02 2.74 11.85
C ALA A 196 -4.93 3.83 11.83
N VAL A 197 -4.68 4.40 10.66
CA VAL A 197 -3.73 5.50 10.47
C VAL A 197 -4.51 6.82 10.39
N GLY A 198 -4.87 7.33 11.56
CA GLY A 198 -5.74 8.49 11.73
C GLY A 198 -7.22 8.16 11.54
N LEU A 199 -8.03 9.21 11.40
CA LEU A 199 -9.48 9.18 11.15
C LEU A 199 -9.87 10.15 10.03
N GLU A 200 -11.17 10.21 9.72
CA GLU A 200 -11.70 11.02 8.63
C GLU A 200 -11.42 12.52 8.80
N ASN A 201 -11.45 13.05 10.02
CA ASN A 201 -11.29 14.48 10.33
C ASN A 201 -9.83 14.96 10.42
N ASP A 202 -8.87 14.04 10.35
CA ASP A 202 -7.42 14.24 10.33
C ASP A 202 -6.75 13.73 9.06
N LYS A 203 -7.55 13.59 8.01
CA LYS A 203 -7.08 13.19 6.68
C LYS A 203 -5.91 14.07 6.21
N GLY A 204 -4.77 13.42 5.91
CA GLY A 204 -3.56 14.07 5.40
C GLY A 204 -2.79 14.96 6.38
N ARG A 205 -3.03 14.85 7.69
CA ARG A 205 -2.35 15.65 8.73
C ARG A 205 -0.96 15.16 9.09
N PHE A 206 -0.66 13.88 8.91
CA PHE A 206 0.66 13.33 9.21
C PHE A 206 1.11 12.34 8.15
N THR A 207 2.41 12.04 8.12
CA THR A 207 3.04 11.30 7.02
C THR A 207 4.13 10.35 7.53
N GLY A 208 4.69 9.55 6.63
CA GLY A 208 5.84 8.71 6.95
C GLY A 208 5.52 7.44 7.73
N THR A 209 4.23 7.08 7.87
CA THR A 209 3.86 5.83 8.54
C THR A 209 4.26 4.64 7.67
N VAL A 210 4.96 3.67 8.27
CA VAL A 210 5.39 2.43 7.62
C VAL A 210 4.68 1.26 8.28
N ILE A 211 4.03 0.41 7.47
CA ILE A 211 3.38 -0.83 7.91
C ILE A 211 3.98 -1.96 7.08
N ARG A 212 4.82 -2.80 7.67
CA ARG A 212 5.56 -3.81 6.90
C ARG A 212 5.75 -5.16 7.53
N LYS A 213 5.85 -6.21 6.73
CA LYS A 213 6.17 -7.58 7.20
C LYS A 213 5.21 -8.09 8.28
N ASN A 214 4.00 -7.55 8.36
CA ASN A 214 3.00 -8.00 9.31
C ASN A 214 2.20 -9.16 8.73
N LEU A 215 1.69 -9.99 9.63
CA LEU A 215 0.83 -11.13 9.31
C LEU A 215 -0.57 -10.89 9.88
N PHE A 216 -1.57 -10.80 9.01
CA PHE A 216 -2.98 -10.66 9.37
C PHE A 216 -3.68 -11.97 9.02
N ILE A 217 -4.16 -12.71 10.02
CA ILE A 217 -4.74 -14.05 9.85
C ILE A 217 -6.05 -14.19 10.60
N ASN A 218 -6.91 -15.11 10.11
CA ASN A 218 -8.16 -15.50 10.75
C ASN A 218 -9.11 -14.31 11.05
N GLY A 219 -9.12 -13.31 10.18
CA GLY A 219 -10.13 -12.25 10.20
C GLY A 219 -11.55 -12.76 9.92
N PRO A 220 -12.52 -11.85 9.78
CA PRO A 220 -13.94 -12.19 9.66
C PRO A 220 -14.29 -12.56 8.21
N TYR A 221 -13.79 -13.70 7.74
CA TYR A 221 -14.11 -14.24 6.42
C TYR A 221 -15.57 -14.71 6.36
N ARG A 222 -16.31 -14.25 5.33
CA ARG A 222 -17.73 -14.55 5.11
C ARG A 222 -18.67 -14.12 6.24
N GLU A 223 -18.35 -12.99 6.86
CA GLU A 223 -19.13 -12.38 7.93
C GLU A 223 -19.62 -10.99 7.49
N TYR A 224 -20.72 -10.51 8.08
CA TYR A 224 -21.18 -9.13 7.92
C TYR A 224 -20.45 -8.18 8.89
N GLY A 225 -20.62 -6.88 8.67
CA GLY A 225 -19.88 -5.80 9.34
C GLY A 225 -18.99 -5.05 8.35
N TYR A 226 -18.31 -4.00 8.80
CA TYR A 226 -17.32 -3.27 8.01
C TYR A 226 -15.91 -3.52 8.58
N ASN A 227 -15.36 -4.70 8.32
CA ASN A 227 -14.08 -5.12 8.87
C ASN A 227 -12.94 -4.93 7.87
N ALA A 228 -11.96 -4.08 8.19
CA ALA A 228 -10.77 -3.86 7.36
C ALA A 228 -9.50 -4.14 8.16
N ALA A 229 -8.51 -4.86 7.62
CA ALA A 229 -7.25 -5.05 8.34
C ALA A 229 -6.54 -3.70 8.57
N CYS A 230 -6.53 -2.84 7.55
CA CYS A 230 -5.98 -1.49 7.63
C CYS A 230 -6.99 -0.43 7.18
N LYS A 231 -7.20 0.62 7.99
CA LYS A 231 -7.87 1.86 7.57
C LYS A 231 -6.90 3.01 7.55
N VAL A 232 -6.79 3.68 6.41
CA VAL A 232 -5.72 4.63 6.16
C VAL A 232 -6.30 5.97 5.75
N PHE A 233 -6.16 6.97 6.61
CA PHE A 233 -6.60 8.34 6.36
C PHE A 233 -5.42 9.29 6.11
N ASN A 234 -4.19 8.79 6.15
CA ASN A 234 -2.95 9.55 5.98
C ASN A 234 -1.99 8.78 5.04
N ALA A 235 -0.91 9.42 4.60
CA ALA A 235 0.02 8.78 3.65
C ALA A 235 0.82 7.65 4.32
N VAL A 236 0.87 6.47 3.68
CA VAL A 236 1.56 5.29 4.20
C VAL A 236 2.48 4.62 3.17
N LEU A 237 3.52 3.96 3.68
CA LEU A 237 4.18 2.84 2.99
C LEU A 237 3.65 1.54 3.59
N LEU A 238 2.92 0.76 2.79
CA LEU A 238 2.44 -0.56 3.15
C LEU A 238 3.21 -1.62 2.34
N GLU A 239 4.16 -2.33 2.95
CA GLU A 239 5.05 -3.23 2.21
C GLU A 239 5.23 -4.63 2.82
N ASP A 240 5.32 -5.65 1.97
CA ASP A 240 5.67 -7.02 2.36
C ASP A 240 4.77 -7.63 3.46
N ASN A 241 3.50 -7.22 3.55
CA ASN A 241 2.55 -7.80 4.51
C ASN A 241 1.80 -9.00 3.89
N THR A 242 1.38 -9.93 4.74
CA THR A 242 0.52 -11.06 4.34
C THR A 242 -0.85 -10.92 5.01
N PHE A 243 -1.90 -10.96 4.21
CA PHE A 243 -3.29 -10.89 4.63
C PHE A 243 -4.00 -12.16 4.21
N PHE A 244 -4.56 -12.88 5.19
CA PHE A 244 -5.24 -14.15 4.98
C PHE A 244 -6.56 -14.22 5.74
N GLY A 245 -7.64 -14.54 5.03
CA GLY A 245 -8.93 -14.88 5.63
C GLY A 245 -9.61 -13.66 6.26
N GLY A 246 -10.24 -12.80 5.46
CA GLY A 246 -10.93 -11.62 5.99
C GLY A 246 -12.05 -11.09 5.10
N GLN A 247 -12.67 -9.99 5.52
CA GLN A 247 -13.71 -9.32 4.74
C GLN A 247 -13.08 -8.26 3.83
N GLU A 248 -12.53 -7.20 4.41
CA GLU A 248 -11.77 -6.16 3.70
C GLU A 248 -10.31 -6.20 4.17
N CYS A 249 -9.35 -6.06 3.26
CA CYS A 249 -7.94 -6.01 3.63
C CYS A 249 -7.54 -4.56 3.95
N MET A 250 -7.84 -3.62 3.06
CA MET A 250 -7.44 -2.22 3.21
C MET A 250 -8.50 -1.26 2.71
N GLU A 251 -8.82 -0.27 3.53
CA GLU A 251 -9.61 0.91 3.15
C GLU A 251 -8.73 2.17 3.24
N MET A 252 -8.23 2.64 2.11
CA MET A 252 -7.52 3.91 1.97
C MET A 252 -8.50 5.03 1.64
N LYS A 253 -8.49 6.08 2.46
CA LYS A 253 -9.29 7.29 2.28
C LYS A 253 -8.44 8.52 2.04
N PHE A 254 -7.12 8.35 1.88
CA PHE A 254 -6.17 9.38 1.50
C PHE A 254 -5.13 8.85 0.53
N GLY A 255 -4.57 9.77 -0.25
CA GLY A 255 -3.61 9.50 -1.31
C GLY A 255 -2.16 9.44 -0.85
N ASN A 256 -1.24 9.59 -1.82
CA ASN A 256 0.20 9.67 -1.62
C ASN A 256 0.80 8.46 -0.89
N SER A 257 0.22 7.28 -1.10
CA SER A 257 0.67 6.05 -0.45
C SER A 257 1.34 5.11 -1.45
N THR A 258 2.26 4.29 -0.94
CA THR A 258 2.88 3.21 -1.70
C THR A 258 2.47 1.89 -1.08
N VAL A 259 1.87 1.01 -1.88
CA VAL A 259 1.44 -0.33 -1.47
C VAL A 259 2.17 -1.33 -2.34
N ARG A 260 3.11 -2.08 -1.74
CA ARG A 260 4.01 -2.94 -2.53
C ARG A 260 4.35 -4.29 -1.89
N GLY A 261 4.54 -5.32 -2.72
CA GLY A 261 5.03 -6.61 -2.23
C GLY A 261 4.08 -7.36 -1.28
N ASN A 262 2.82 -6.92 -1.15
CA ASN A 262 1.87 -7.55 -0.23
C ASN A 262 1.24 -8.79 -0.86
N ILE A 263 0.88 -9.76 -0.03
CA ILE A 263 0.13 -10.96 -0.41
C ILE A 263 -1.25 -10.89 0.25
N ILE A 264 -2.32 -10.95 -0.54
CA ILE A 264 -3.70 -10.82 -0.07
C ILE A 264 -4.53 -11.97 -0.62
N HIS A 265 -5.07 -12.82 0.24
CA HIS A 265 -5.82 -13.98 -0.22
C HIS A 265 -6.90 -14.50 0.72
N HIS A 266 -7.89 -15.19 0.15
CA HIS A 266 -9.05 -15.71 0.87
C HIS A 266 -9.86 -14.59 1.52
N PHE A 267 -10.30 -13.63 0.71
CA PHE A 267 -11.14 -12.51 1.16
C PHE A 267 -12.51 -12.54 0.49
N SER A 268 -13.53 -12.03 1.20
CA SER A 268 -14.92 -12.09 0.76
C SER A 268 -15.73 -10.81 0.88
N GLY A 269 -15.12 -9.70 1.30
CA GLY A 269 -15.81 -8.41 1.37
C GLY A 269 -15.92 -7.73 0.02
N TYR A 270 -16.56 -6.56 0.03
CA TYR A 270 -16.71 -5.69 -1.14
C TYR A 270 -15.39 -5.02 -1.57
N ASN A 271 -14.43 -4.89 -0.64
CA ASN A 271 -13.29 -3.99 -0.77
C ASN A 271 -12.02 -4.67 -0.25
N ILE A 272 -11.34 -5.46 -1.08
CA ILE A 272 -10.11 -6.11 -0.61
C ILE A 272 -9.02 -5.07 -0.45
N LEU A 273 -8.65 -4.39 -1.52
CA LEU A 273 -7.89 -3.15 -1.44
C LEU A 273 -8.78 -2.06 -2.04
N ALA A 274 -9.44 -1.29 -1.19
CA ALA A 274 -10.21 -0.12 -1.61
C ALA A 274 -9.44 1.17 -1.38
N ASN A 275 -9.28 1.94 -2.45
CA ASN A 275 -8.88 3.33 -2.35
C ASN A 275 -10.07 4.24 -2.68
N ARG A 276 -10.67 4.76 -1.61
CA ARG A 276 -11.96 5.45 -1.62
C ARG A 276 -11.92 6.95 -1.76
N TYR A 277 -10.74 7.59 -1.68
CA TYR A 277 -10.57 9.05 -1.89
C TYR A 277 -9.11 9.45 -2.18
N GLY A 278 -8.23 8.48 -2.40
CA GLY A 278 -6.78 8.67 -2.40
C GLY A 278 -6.17 8.78 -3.79
N LYS A 279 -5.57 9.92 -4.09
CA LYS A 279 -4.87 10.20 -5.36
C LYS A 279 -3.36 10.01 -5.24
N ASN A 280 -2.64 10.00 -6.35
CA ASN A 280 -1.16 9.93 -6.36
C ASN A 280 -0.59 8.69 -5.63
N SER A 281 -1.20 7.52 -5.83
CA SER A 281 -0.78 6.30 -5.15
C SER A 281 -0.11 5.31 -6.10
N LEU A 282 0.75 4.46 -5.54
CA LEU A 282 1.47 3.43 -6.27
C LEU A 282 1.13 2.06 -5.70
N TYR A 283 0.69 1.15 -6.58
CA TYR A 283 0.43 -0.25 -6.28
C TYR A 283 1.34 -1.12 -7.13
N GLU A 284 2.32 -1.78 -6.52
CA GLU A 284 3.25 -2.61 -7.29
C GLU A 284 3.71 -3.90 -6.61
N TYR A 285 3.97 -4.94 -7.41
CA TYR A 285 4.46 -6.23 -6.88
C TYR A 285 3.51 -6.87 -5.86
N ASN A 286 2.23 -6.48 -5.81
CA ASN A 286 1.27 -7.12 -4.93
C ASN A 286 0.72 -8.39 -5.59
N THR A 287 0.41 -9.39 -4.77
CA THR A 287 -0.23 -10.62 -5.19
C THR A 287 -1.61 -10.72 -4.54
N VAL A 288 -2.67 -10.81 -5.34
CA VAL A 288 -4.07 -10.89 -4.88
C VAL A 288 -4.74 -12.11 -5.47
N TYR A 289 -5.28 -13.00 -4.63
CA TYR A 289 -5.91 -14.23 -5.13
C TYR A 289 -6.94 -14.87 -4.21
N ASP A 290 -7.67 -15.87 -4.73
CA ASP A 290 -8.73 -16.59 -4.02
C ASP A 290 -9.75 -15.62 -3.38
N VAL A 291 -10.24 -14.72 -4.22
CA VAL A 291 -11.19 -13.68 -3.85
C VAL A 291 -12.58 -14.13 -4.26
N ALA A 292 -13.45 -14.33 -3.27
CA ALA A 292 -14.76 -14.93 -3.50
C ALA A 292 -15.84 -14.24 -2.67
N PRO A 293 -16.94 -13.78 -3.28
CA PRO A 293 -18.07 -13.24 -2.54
C PRO A 293 -18.64 -14.31 -1.61
N PHE A 294 -19.08 -13.90 -0.43
CA PHE A 294 -19.69 -14.82 0.52
C PHE A 294 -21.18 -15.03 0.28
N ASP A 295 -21.85 -14.06 -0.35
CA ASP A 295 -23.26 -14.15 -0.75
C ASP A 295 -23.46 -13.58 -2.17
N GLY A 296 -24.68 -13.75 -2.71
CA GLY A 296 -25.01 -13.32 -4.08
C GLY A 296 -25.12 -11.81 -4.28
N VAL A 297 -25.03 -11.01 -3.22
CA VAL A 297 -25.11 -9.53 -3.27
C VAL A 297 -23.71 -8.92 -3.16
N SER A 298 -22.79 -9.61 -2.48
CA SER A 298 -21.41 -9.19 -2.30
C SER A 298 -20.64 -9.18 -3.62
N SER A 299 -19.93 -8.08 -3.88
CA SER A 299 -19.03 -7.97 -5.03
C SER A 299 -17.58 -8.03 -4.56
N SER A 300 -17.06 -9.24 -4.31
CA SER A 300 -15.65 -9.40 -3.95
C SER A 300 -14.74 -9.27 -5.15
N GLN A 301 -13.96 -8.20 -5.15
CA GLN A 301 -13.08 -7.78 -6.24
C GLN A 301 -11.63 -7.80 -5.75
N GLY A 302 -10.69 -8.14 -6.63
CA GLY A 302 -9.27 -8.19 -6.27
C GLY A 302 -8.74 -6.83 -5.80
N LEU A 303 -8.74 -5.83 -6.68
CA LEU A 303 -8.36 -4.46 -6.38
C LEU A 303 -9.48 -3.49 -6.78
N MET A 304 -9.86 -2.56 -5.91
CA MET A 304 -10.86 -1.52 -6.20
C MET A 304 -10.33 -0.13 -5.88
N ILE A 305 -10.32 0.80 -6.83
CA ILE A 305 -9.72 2.13 -6.63
C ILE A 305 -10.73 3.19 -7.06
N TRP A 306 -11.71 3.51 -6.22
CA TRP A 306 -12.80 4.45 -6.53
C TRP A 306 -12.31 5.82 -7.03
N GLU A 307 -11.28 6.40 -6.41
CA GLU A 307 -10.78 7.74 -6.78
C GLU A 307 -9.31 7.72 -7.23
N CYS A 308 -9.04 7.06 -8.35
CA CYS A 308 -7.69 6.72 -8.80
C CYS A 308 -6.86 7.86 -9.45
N GLY A 309 -7.18 9.13 -9.22
CA GLY A 309 -6.46 10.23 -9.88
C GLY A 309 -4.94 10.14 -9.67
N ASN A 310 -4.15 10.17 -10.77
CA ASN A 310 -2.68 10.03 -10.75
C ASN A 310 -2.19 8.71 -10.11
N THR A 311 -2.82 7.58 -10.39
CA THR A 311 -2.46 6.29 -9.77
C THR A 311 -1.66 5.41 -10.73
N VAL A 312 -0.69 4.67 -10.19
CA VAL A 312 0.09 3.68 -10.94
C VAL A 312 -0.18 2.30 -10.35
N LEU A 313 -0.58 1.36 -11.21
CA LEU A 313 -0.68 -0.07 -10.92
C LEU A 313 0.27 -0.82 -11.83
N ARG A 314 1.32 -1.42 -11.25
CA ARG A 314 2.28 -2.15 -12.06
C ARG A 314 2.85 -3.39 -11.43
N ASN A 315 3.22 -4.37 -12.24
CA ASN A 315 3.87 -5.60 -11.76
C ASN A 315 3.03 -6.36 -10.69
N ASN A 316 1.71 -6.22 -10.68
CA ASN A 316 0.84 -6.93 -9.72
C ASN A 316 0.36 -8.25 -10.34
N LEU A 317 0.32 -9.32 -9.53
CA LEU A 317 -0.26 -10.60 -9.89
C LEU A 317 -1.66 -10.72 -9.26
N ILE A 318 -2.70 -10.85 -10.08
CA ILE A 318 -4.09 -10.91 -9.64
C ILE A 318 -4.75 -12.14 -10.27
N TYR A 319 -5.13 -13.12 -9.47
CA TYR A 319 -5.65 -14.37 -10.00
C TYR A 319 -6.78 -15.00 -9.20
N ASP A 320 -7.55 -15.89 -9.83
CA ASP A 320 -8.66 -16.62 -9.21
C ASP A 320 -9.66 -15.71 -8.44
N CYS A 321 -9.88 -14.49 -8.93
CA CYS A 321 -10.92 -13.59 -8.40
C CYS A 321 -12.26 -13.90 -9.07
N GLN A 322 -13.24 -14.33 -8.27
CA GLN A 322 -14.52 -14.85 -8.78
C GLN A 322 -15.43 -13.82 -9.46
N THR A 323 -15.21 -12.51 -9.23
CA THR A 323 -15.97 -11.45 -9.91
C THR A 323 -15.10 -10.64 -10.88
N THR A 324 -14.08 -9.96 -10.37
CA THR A 324 -13.25 -9.03 -11.12
C THR A 324 -11.86 -8.96 -10.49
N GLY A 325 -10.81 -8.90 -11.31
CA GLY A 325 -9.44 -8.68 -10.86
C GLY A 325 -9.20 -7.24 -10.41
N LEU A 326 -9.55 -6.26 -11.24
CA LEU A 326 -9.37 -4.83 -10.96
C LEU A 326 -10.60 -3.98 -11.32
N ILE A 327 -11.01 -3.09 -10.43
CA ILE A 327 -11.93 -1.98 -10.70
C ILE A 327 -11.18 -0.67 -10.48
N PRO A 328 -10.66 -0.03 -11.54
CA PRO A 328 -10.03 1.26 -11.44
C PRO A 328 -11.12 2.32 -11.52
N GLY A 329 -11.78 2.59 -10.40
CA GLY A 329 -12.67 3.74 -10.26
C GLY A 329 -14.15 3.43 -10.42
N ARG A 330 -14.95 4.18 -9.66
CA ARG A 330 -16.38 4.37 -9.90
C ARG A 330 -16.63 5.86 -10.12
N GLN A 331 -16.90 6.26 -11.36
CA GLN A 331 -17.21 7.66 -11.65
C GLN A 331 -18.64 7.96 -11.19
N THR A 332 -18.80 8.84 -10.21
CA THR A 332 -20.09 9.31 -9.70
C THR A 332 -20.21 10.82 -9.87
N LEU A 333 -21.39 11.41 -9.61
CA LEU A 333 -21.55 12.87 -9.64
C LEU A 333 -20.62 13.59 -8.63
N GLN A 334 -20.24 12.91 -7.55
CA GLN A 334 -19.36 13.44 -6.50
C GLN A 334 -17.89 13.06 -6.73
N ASN A 335 -17.62 12.04 -7.55
CA ASN A 335 -16.29 11.50 -7.82
C ASN A 335 -15.93 11.64 -9.31
N THR A 336 -15.16 12.68 -9.62
CA THR A 336 -15.06 13.22 -10.99
C THR A 336 -13.76 12.92 -11.72
N LEU A 337 -12.80 12.17 -11.16
CA LEU A 337 -11.45 12.13 -11.74
C LEU A 337 -10.88 10.70 -11.82
N LEU A 338 -11.44 9.93 -12.76
CA LEU A 338 -10.82 8.76 -13.36
C LEU A 338 -9.80 9.21 -14.42
N GLU A 339 -8.76 9.92 -13.95
CA GLU A 339 -7.76 10.56 -14.80
C GLU A 339 -6.33 10.19 -14.40
N TYR A 340 -5.45 10.10 -15.40
CA TYR A 340 -4.01 9.88 -15.21
C TYR A 340 -3.71 8.55 -14.50
N LEU A 341 -4.21 7.47 -15.08
CA LEU A 341 -4.03 6.13 -14.56
C LEU A 341 -3.07 5.34 -15.44
N LEU A 342 -2.08 4.69 -14.83
CA LEU A 342 -1.22 3.73 -15.50
C LEU A 342 -1.51 2.33 -14.96
N ILE A 343 -1.87 1.40 -15.85
CA ILE A 343 -2.01 -0.03 -15.57
C ILE A 343 -1.04 -0.76 -16.50
N GLU A 344 0.14 -1.09 -15.99
CA GLU A 344 1.20 -1.73 -16.79
C GLU A 344 1.75 -3.01 -16.18
N ASN A 345 2.17 -3.97 -17.00
CA ASN A 345 2.86 -5.17 -16.50
C ASN A 345 2.10 -5.92 -15.38
N ASN A 346 0.77 -5.92 -15.35
CA ASN A 346 0.02 -6.73 -14.38
C ASN A 346 -0.38 -8.06 -15.02
N SER A 347 -0.48 -9.11 -14.21
CA SER A 347 -0.97 -10.42 -14.66
C SER A 347 -2.36 -10.68 -14.09
N PHE A 348 -3.37 -10.75 -14.95
CA PHE A 348 -4.75 -11.10 -14.64
C PHE A 348 -5.02 -12.53 -15.10
N ILE A 349 -5.06 -13.48 -14.16
CA ILE A 349 -5.10 -14.91 -14.46
C ILE A 349 -6.37 -15.53 -13.87
N ASN A 350 -7.19 -16.18 -14.69
CA ASN A 350 -8.39 -16.90 -14.24
C ASN A 350 -9.40 -16.03 -13.46
N ASN A 351 -9.35 -14.71 -13.62
CA ASN A 351 -10.38 -13.82 -13.09
C ASN A 351 -11.61 -13.89 -14.00
N LYS A 352 -12.81 -13.83 -13.44
CA LYS A 352 -14.04 -13.77 -14.24
C LYS A 352 -14.07 -12.54 -15.17
N ARG A 353 -13.51 -11.42 -14.71
CA ARG A 353 -13.23 -10.21 -15.50
C ARG A 353 -11.84 -9.69 -15.15
N GLY A 354 -11.06 -9.24 -16.13
CA GLY A 354 -9.75 -8.64 -15.91
C GLY A 354 -9.88 -7.29 -15.21
N ILE A 355 -10.24 -6.27 -15.98
CA ILE A 355 -10.41 -4.88 -15.55
C ILE A 355 -11.84 -4.42 -15.87
N VAL A 356 -12.54 -3.86 -14.88
CA VAL A 356 -13.91 -3.35 -15.06
C VAL A 356 -13.97 -1.89 -14.65
N PHE A 357 -14.43 -1.01 -15.53
CA PHE A 357 -14.65 0.40 -15.18
C PHE A 357 -16.10 0.63 -14.74
N GLU A 358 -16.32 1.17 -13.55
CA GLU A 358 -17.68 1.51 -13.09
C GLU A 358 -18.01 2.97 -13.45
N ASN A 359 -18.36 3.22 -14.71
CA ASN A 359 -18.56 4.57 -15.24
C ASN A 359 -20.04 4.96 -15.29
N GLU A 360 -20.54 5.69 -14.28
CA GLU A 360 -21.94 6.15 -14.28
C GLU A 360 -22.14 7.51 -14.97
N THR A 361 -21.12 8.38 -14.97
CA THR A 361 -21.28 9.80 -15.39
C THR A 361 -20.20 10.34 -16.35
N GLY A 362 -19.41 9.49 -16.99
CA GLY A 362 -18.44 9.92 -18.01
C GLY A 362 -17.45 8.82 -18.43
N SER A 363 -16.53 9.16 -19.34
CA SER A 363 -15.45 8.24 -19.75
C SER A 363 -14.15 8.55 -19.01
N PRO A 364 -13.36 7.53 -18.63
CA PRO A 364 -12.00 7.71 -18.12
C PRO A 364 -11.16 8.48 -19.13
N ARG A 365 -10.29 9.39 -18.65
CA ARG A 365 -9.40 10.19 -19.49
C ARG A 365 -7.96 9.93 -19.10
N GLN A 366 -7.03 10.04 -20.05
CA GLN A 366 -5.60 9.92 -19.73
C GLN A 366 -5.26 8.60 -19.03
N VAL A 367 -5.90 7.51 -19.44
CA VAL A 367 -5.66 6.15 -18.95
C VAL A 367 -4.76 5.40 -19.94
N PHE A 368 -3.75 4.74 -19.38
CA PHE A 368 -2.72 3.98 -20.09
C PHE A 368 -2.79 2.53 -19.62
N ILE A 369 -3.08 1.59 -20.53
CA ILE A 369 -3.15 0.16 -20.25
C ILE A 369 -2.24 -0.57 -21.22
N THR A 370 -1.18 -1.21 -20.72
CA THR A 370 -0.15 -1.81 -21.58
C THR A 370 0.62 -2.94 -20.91
N ARG A 371 1.10 -3.90 -21.68
CA ARG A 371 1.97 -5.01 -21.23
C ARG A 371 1.39 -5.87 -20.12
N ASN A 372 0.08 -5.83 -19.95
CA ASN A 372 -0.59 -6.74 -19.03
C ASN A 372 -0.72 -8.11 -19.68
N ILE A 373 -0.74 -9.17 -18.87
CA ILE A 373 -1.12 -10.51 -19.30
C ILE A 373 -2.55 -10.75 -18.87
N PHE A 374 -3.43 -11.05 -19.82
CA PHE A 374 -4.74 -11.62 -19.56
C PHE A 374 -4.67 -13.10 -19.91
N TYR A 375 -4.90 -13.95 -18.92
CA TYR A 375 -4.84 -15.41 -19.07
C TYR A 375 -6.09 -16.05 -18.48
N HIS A 376 -6.62 -17.05 -19.19
CA HIS A 376 -7.71 -17.86 -18.71
C HIS A 376 -7.50 -19.33 -19.13
N GLY A 377 -7.79 -20.27 -18.23
CA GLY A 377 -7.92 -21.68 -18.61
C GLY A 377 -9.21 -21.92 -19.42
N ALA A 378 -9.24 -22.92 -20.30
CA ALA A 378 -10.37 -23.15 -21.20
C ALA A 378 -11.74 -23.18 -20.49
N GLY A 379 -12.71 -22.34 -20.91
CA GLY A 379 -14.13 -22.56 -20.63
C GLY A 379 -15.00 -21.40 -20.11
N ALA A 380 -14.48 -20.21 -19.78
CA ALA A 380 -15.33 -19.07 -19.41
C ALA A 380 -15.21 -17.87 -20.37
N ALA A 381 -16.31 -17.13 -20.51
CA ALA A 381 -16.31 -15.84 -21.20
C ALA A 381 -15.55 -14.82 -20.36
N VAL A 382 -14.38 -14.40 -20.86
CA VAL A 382 -13.52 -13.41 -20.21
C VAL A 382 -13.53 -12.12 -20.99
N TYR A 383 -13.64 -11.02 -20.25
CA TYR A 383 -13.41 -9.68 -20.75
C TYR A 383 -12.11 -9.18 -20.15
N ALA A 384 -11.15 -8.76 -21.00
CA ALA A 384 -9.95 -8.10 -20.50
C ALA A 384 -10.33 -6.75 -19.93
N LEU A 385 -11.15 -6.00 -20.68
CA LEU A 385 -11.76 -4.74 -20.26
C LEU A 385 -13.29 -4.85 -20.29
N SER A 386 -13.98 -4.19 -19.37
CA SER A 386 -15.45 -4.03 -19.41
C SER A 386 -15.87 -2.61 -19.06
N ASN A 387 -17.02 -2.20 -19.61
CA ASN A 387 -17.68 -0.92 -19.32
C ASN A 387 -16.82 0.33 -19.60
N VAL A 388 -15.98 0.25 -20.62
CA VAL A 388 -15.13 1.36 -21.07
C VAL A 388 -15.15 1.47 -22.59
N ASP A 389 -15.21 2.70 -23.08
CA ASP A 389 -14.92 2.99 -24.47
C ASP A 389 -13.40 3.00 -24.65
N THR A 390 -12.86 1.96 -25.30
CA THR A 390 -11.42 1.85 -25.53
C THR A 390 -10.88 2.96 -26.42
N ALA A 391 -11.72 3.62 -27.23
CA ALA A 391 -11.31 4.77 -28.03
C ALA A 391 -11.07 6.03 -27.18
N SER A 392 -11.66 6.11 -25.97
CA SER A 392 -11.44 7.22 -25.05
C SER A 392 -10.16 7.07 -24.22
N LEU A 393 -9.51 5.91 -24.25
CA LEU A 393 -8.24 5.67 -23.55
C LEU A 393 -7.11 6.38 -24.28
N ALA A 394 -6.22 7.04 -23.51
CA ALA A 394 -5.07 7.72 -24.07
C ALA A 394 -4.12 6.72 -24.74
N TYR A 395 -3.93 5.56 -24.10
CA TYR A 395 -3.13 4.48 -24.66
C TYR A 395 -3.68 3.13 -24.22
N TYR A 396 -4.01 2.27 -25.18
CA TYR A 396 -4.34 0.88 -24.96
C TYR A 396 -3.70 0.04 -26.05
N ALA A 397 -2.55 -0.54 -25.74
CA ALA A 397 -1.74 -1.28 -26.69
C ALA A 397 -0.79 -2.25 -25.97
N ASP A 398 -0.24 -3.21 -26.71
CA ASP A 398 0.80 -4.13 -26.26
C ASP A 398 0.38 -4.95 -25.04
N ASN A 399 -0.86 -5.42 -24.96
CA ASN A 399 -1.24 -6.40 -23.93
C ASN A 399 -1.24 -7.81 -24.51
N LEU A 400 -0.93 -8.78 -23.66
CA LEU A 400 -0.86 -10.18 -24.05
C LEU A 400 -2.14 -10.90 -23.68
N TYR A 401 -2.64 -11.69 -24.64
CA TYR A 401 -3.82 -12.52 -24.51
C TYR A 401 -3.49 -13.97 -24.89
N TYR A 402 -4.09 -14.93 -24.17
CA TYR A 402 -3.89 -16.36 -24.39
C TYR A 402 -5.19 -17.04 -24.84
N ASP A 403 -5.11 -18.18 -25.53
CA ASP A 403 -6.28 -19.01 -25.89
C ASP A 403 -7.32 -18.31 -26.80
N GLY A 404 -6.84 -17.48 -27.73
CA GLY A 404 -7.65 -16.96 -28.83
C GLY A 404 -8.65 -15.85 -28.49
N PHE A 405 -8.70 -15.37 -27.23
CA PHE A 405 -9.42 -14.14 -26.92
C PHE A 405 -8.57 -12.92 -27.22
N THR A 406 -9.18 -11.87 -27.77
CA THR A 406 -8.56 -10.57 -28.06
C THR A 406 -9.55 -9.48 -27.70
N GLU A 407 -9.09 -8.36 -27.15
CA GLU A 407 -9.97 -7.23 -26.87
C GLU A 407 -10.05 -6.29 -28.08
N ARG A 408 -11.27 -6.00 -28.54
CA ARG A 408 -11.52 -5.13 -29.70
C ARG A 408 -11.30 -3.67 -29.30
N GLY A 409 -10.05 -3.23 -29.33
CA GLY A 409 -9.65 -1.88 -28.91
C GLY A 409 -8.17 -1.77 -28.55
N ASP A 410 -7.53 -2.91 -28.26
CA ASP A 410 -6.08 -2.97 -28.12
C ASP A 410 -5.44 -2.71 -29.50
N ARG A 411 -4.60 -1.67 -29.58
CA ARG A 411 -4.01 -1.22 -30.85
C ARG A 411 -2.86 -2.11 -31.32
N ALA A 412 -2.30 -2.95 -30.44
CA ALA A 412 -1.20 -3.85 -30.73
C ALA A 412 -1.28 -5.10 -29.83
N PRO A 413 -2.32 -5.95 -29.98
CA PRO A 413 -2.48 -7.11 -29.12
C PRO A 413 -1.41 -8.16 -29.41
N VAL A 414 -0.91 -8.80 -28.36
CA VAL A 414 0.05 -9.89 -28.44
C VAL A 414 -0.64 -11.20 -28.12
N ILE A 415 -0.64 -12.14 -29.07
CA ILE A 415 -1.27 -13.45 -28.88
C ILE A 415 -0.19 -14.49 -28.69
N ALA A 416 0.01 -14.92 -27.45
CA ALA A 416 1.08 -15.86 -27.12
C ALA A 416 0.74 -16.67 -25.88
N ASN A 417 1.31 -17.87 -25.78
CA ASN A 417 1.24 -18.67 -24.56
C ASN A 417 2.23 -18.11 -23.53
N PRO A 418 1.80 -17.67 -22.33
CA PRO A 418 2.72 -17.17 -21.31
C PRO A 418 3.75 -18.19 -20.82
N GLN A 419 3.54 -19.50 -21.07
CA GLN A 419 4.46 -20.55 -20.62
C GLN A 419 4.86 -20.39 -19.14
N PHE A 420 3.84 -20.29 -18.28
CA PHE A 420 4.03 -20.27 -16.84
C PHE A 420 4.73 -21.55 -16.36
N VAL A 421 5.58 -21.44 -15.34
CA VAL A 421 6.38 -22.55 -14.82
C VAL A 421 5.50 -23.71 -14.31
N ASN A 422 4.49 -23.40 -13.50
CA ASN A 422 3.54 -24.40 -13.01
C ASN A 422 2.20 -23.73 -12.62
N PRO A 423 1.34 -23.40 -13.60
CA PRO A 423 0.08 -22.73 -13.34
C PRO A 423 -0.90 -23.58 -12.51
N ALA A 424 -0.84 -24.91 -12.63
CA ALA A 424 -1.66 -25.82 -11.81
C ALA A 424 -1.29 -25.77 -10.32
N GLY A 425 -0.02 -25.48 -10.00
CA GLY A 425 0.46 -25.20 -8.65
C GLY A 425 0.48 -23.72 -8.29
N GLN A 426 -0.28 -22.87 -8.99
CA GLN A 426 -0.35 -21.41 -8.78
C GLN A 426 1.01 -20.69 -8.90
N ASN A 427 1.97 -21.28 -9.61
CA ASN A 427 3.24 -20.65 -9.93
C ASN A 427 3.18 -20.03 -11.32
N PHE A 428 2.88 -18.73 -11.33
CA PHE A 428 2.74 -17.91 -12.53
C PHE A 428 4.01 -17.13 -12.90
N LEU A 429 5.17 -17.58 -12.42
CA LEU A 429 6.44 -17.13 -12.98
C LEU A 429 6.51 -17.55 -14.45
N LEU A 430 7.00 -16.65 -15.31
CA LEU A 430 7.25 -16.96 -16.71
C LEU A 430 8.50 -17.86 -16.81
N SER A 431 8.44 -18.88 -17.66
CA SER A 431 9.65 -19.62 -18.02
C SER A 431 10.65 -18.70 -18.75
N SER A 432 11.93 -19.02 -18.67
CA SER A 432 12.99 -18.20 -19.30
C SER A 432 12.88 -18.08 -20.83
N GLN A 433 12.13 -18.97 -21.48
CA GLN A 433 11.88 -18.98 -22.93
C GLN A 433 10.49 -18.48 -23.29
N SER A 434 9.76 -17.94 -22.32
CA SER A 434 8.39 -17.50 -22.54
C SER A 434 8.33 -16.39 -23.60
N PRO A 435 7.43 -16.51 -24.60
CA PRO A 435 7.18 -15.40 -25.52
C PRO A 435 6.50 -14.20 -24.82
N ALA A 436 6.05 -14.37 -23.57
CA ALA A 436 5.49 -13.31 -22.74
C ALA A 436 6.55 -12.57 -21.89
N CYS A 437 7.83 -12.86 -22.05
CA CYS A 437 8.86 -12.11 -21.32
C CYS A 437 8.77 -10.61 -21.65
N GLY A 438 8.71 -9.76 -20.62
CA GLY A 438 8.47 -8.32 -20.77
C GLY A 438 7.01 -7.89 -20.57
N TYR A 439 6.13 -8.85 -20.30
CA TYR A 439 4.72 -8.65 -19.94
C TYR A 439 4.44 -9.17 -18.52
N GLY A 440 3.38 -8.68 -17.91
CA GLY A 440 2.85 -9.20 -16.65
C GLY A 440 3.74 -8.99 -15.42
N ALA A 441 3.34 -9.59 -14.30
CA ALA A 441 3.86 -9.29 -12.96
C ALA A 441 5.34 -9.65 -12.75
N PHE A 442 5.82 -10.66 -13.49
CA PHE A 442 7.15 -11.23 -13.35
C PHE A 442 7.83 -11.34 -14.72
N PRO A 443 8.28 -10.22 -15.31
CA PRO A 443 9.03 -10.28 -16.56
C PRO A 443 10.30 -11.10 -16.34
N CYS A 444 10.62 -11.98 -17.30
CA CYS A 444 11.80 -12.83 -17.21
C CYS A 444 13.07 -11.99 -17.02
N GLY A 445 13.84 -12.26 -15.97
CA GLY A 445 15.20 -11.75 -15.88
C GLY A 445 16.00 -12.31 -17.04
N THR A 446 16.47 -11.46 -17.95
CA THR A 446 17.19 -11.81 -19.19
C THR A 446 16.36 -12.50 -20.28
N ALA A 447 15.29 -11.85 -20.75
CA ALA A 447 14.90 -12.06 -22.14
C ALA A 447 15.86 -11.27 -23.04
N ASN A 448 16.81 -11.96 -23.64
CA ASN A 448 17.32 -11.54 -24.95
C ASN A 448 16.08 -11.40 -25.84
N ALA A 449 15.68 -10.16 -26.12
CA ALA A 449 14.63 -9.84 -27.07
C ALA A 449 15.00 -10.49 -28.41
N GLY A 450 14.44 -11.68 -28.65
CA GLY A 450 14.64 -12.44 -29.87
C GLY A 450 13.93 -11.71 -31.01
N SER A 451 14.70 -10.93 -31.77
CA SER A 451 14.66 -10.78 -33.23
C SER A 451 13.32 -10.50 -33.95
N GLY A 452 12.28 -10.00 -33.28
CA GLY A 452 11.38 -9.03 -33.91
C GLY A 452 12.11 -7.70 -33.95
N GLU A 453 12.07 -6.97 -35.07
CA GLU A 453 12.80 -5.71 -35.32
C GLU A 453 12.99 -4.84 -34.06
N PRO A 454 14.17 -4.20 -33.88
CA PRO A 454 14.40 -3.34 -32.73
C PRO A 454 13.27 -2.31 -32.66
N PRO A 455 12.61 -2.12 -31.52
CA PRO A 455 11.55 -1.13 -31.42
C PRO A 455 12.18 0.23 -31.76
N ASP A 456 11.78 0.79 -32.91
CA ASP A 456 12.20 2.10 -33.38
C ASP A 456 11.94 3.13 -32.27
N ASP A 457 13.03 3.72 -31.79
CA ASP A 457 13.13 4.78 -30.78
C ASP A 457 12.83 4.38 -29.30
N PRO A 458 13.88 4.18 -28.48
CA PRO A 458 13.78 4.00 -27.03
C PRO A 458 12.95 5.09 -26.31
N ALA A 459 12.80 6.29 -26.89
CA ALA A 459 12.01 7.38 -26.32
C ALA A 459 10.51 7.06 -26.23
N ARG A 460 10.00 6.08 -26.98
CA ARG A 460 8.62 5.62 -26.88
C ARG A 460 8.30 4.98 -25.53
N HIS A 461 9.31 4.44 -24.86
CA HIS A 461 9.18 3.83 -23.53
C HIS A 461 9.25 4.85 -22.39
N VAL A 462 9.69 6.08 -22.64
CA VAL A 462 9.63 7.16 -21.65
C VAL A 462 8.25 7.79 -21.75
N VAL A 463 7.33 7.50 -20.84
CA VAL A 463 5.98 8.07 -20.88
C VAL A 463 5.91 9.28 -19.96
N ILE A 464 5.21 10.32 -20.38
CA ILE A 464 5.00 11.50 -19.56
C ILE A 464 3.56 11.47 -19.10
N TYR A 465 3.37 11.45 -17.79
CA TYR A 465 2.06 11.55 -17.16
C TYR A 465 1.92 12.99 -16.66
N PRO A 466 1.37 13.90 -17.47
CA PRO A 466 1.07 15.25 -16.99
C PRO A 466 0.09 15.16 -15.83
N THR A 467 0.24 16.01 -14.82
CA THR A 467 -0.79 16.17 -13.79
C THR A 467 -1.81 17.21 -14.25
N LYS A 468 -2.83 17.49 -13.42
CA LYS A 468 -3.75 18.62 -13.65
C LYS A 468 -3.03 19.98 -13.80
N ASP A 469 -1.84 20.12 -13.22
CA ASP A 469 -0.95 21.24 -13.51
C ASP A 469 0.01 20.81 -14.62
N LYS A 470 -0.13 21.38 -15.82
CA LYS A 470 0.66 20.97 -17.00
C LYS A 470 2.17 21.09 -16.82
N TRP A 471 2.60 21.90 -15.85
CA TRP A 471 4.01 22.11 -15.50
C TRP A 471 4.54 21.11 -14.48
N VAL A 472 3.67 20.23 -13.97
CA VAL A 472 4.03 19.13 -13.08
C VAL A 472 3.68 17.83 -13.76
N PHE A 473 4.66 16.95 -13.96
CA PHE A 473 4.44 15.65 -14.59
C PHE A 473 5.26 14.54 -13.96
N HIS A 474 4.87 13.30 -14.23
CA HIS A 474 5.64 12.10 -13.91
C HIS A 474 6.25 11.54 -15.19
N VAL A 475 7.37 10.84 -15.05
CA VAL A 475 8.06 10.15 -16.14
C VAL A 475 7.99 8.65 -15.87
N GLY A 476 7.17 7.93 -16.62
CA GLY A 476 7.15 6.48 -16.62
C GLY A 476 8.25 5.89 -17.47
N LEU A 477 8.64 4.68 -17.11
CA LEU A 477 9.32 3.77 -18.01
C LEU A 477 8.37 2.63 -18.32
N VAL A 478 7.86 2.57 -19.55
CA VAL A 478 7.01 1.48 -20.00
C VAL A 478 7.88 0.41 -20.64
N GLY A 479 8.11 -0.64 -19.85
CA GLY A 479 8.63 -1.93 -20.29
C GLY A 479 10.01 -1.89 -20.96
N LEU A 480 10.91 -1.20 -20.28
CA LEU A 480 12.34 -1.41 -20.41
C LEU A 480 12.86 -2.06 -19.12
N ASP A 481 13.57 -3.17 -19.25
CA ASP A 481 14.35 -3.75 -18.15
C ASP A 481 15.69 -3.00 -18.05
N ILE A 482 15.62 -1.77 -17.54
CA ILE A 482 16.74 -0.85 -17.38
C ILE A 482 16.78 -0.37 -15.94
N ARG A 483 17.99 -0.23 -15.39
CA ARG A 483 18.19 0.43 -14.11
C ARG A 483 18.44 1.91 -14.38
N PRO A 484 17.50 2.80 -14.05
CA PRO A 484 17.70 4.21 -14.27
C PRO A 484 18.67 4.76 -13.22
N LEU A 485 19.65 5.55 -13.68
CA LEU A 485 20.73 6.10 -12.86
C LEU A 485 20.54 7.59 -12.62
N ARG A 486 20.03 8.32 -13.62
CA ARG A 486 19.84 9.77 -13.56
C ARG A 486 18.77 10.22 -14.55
N LEU A 487 17.88 11.10 -14.10
CA LEU A 487 16.93 11.80 -14.95
C LEU A 487 17.34 13.26 -15.08
N GLU A 488 17.39 13.75 -16.31
CA GLU A 488 17.62 15.15 -16.64
C GLU A 488 16.43 15.65 -17.46
N VAL A 489 15.96 16.83 -17.11
CA VAL A 489 15.00 17.59 -17.90
C VAL A 489 15.64 18.92 -18.22
N VAL A 490 15.87 19.16 -19.50
CA VAL A 490 16.46 20.40 -20.01
C VAL A 490 15.45 21.10 -20.92
N ASP A 491 15.58 22.41 -21.12
CA ASP A 491 14.78 23.12 -22.14
C ASP A 491 15.33 22.90 -23.56
N GLY A 492 14.63 23.43 -24.57
CA GLY A 492 15.07 23.38 -25.96
C GLY A 492 16.43 24.04 -26.26
N ALA A 493 16.94 24.89 -25.37
CA ALA A 493 18.29 25.48 -25.45
C ALA A 493 19.34 24.66 -24.70
N GLY A 494 18.95 23.54 -24.08
CA GLY A 494 19.82 22.68 -23.28
C GLY A 494 20.06 23.18 -21.86
N LYS A 495 19.34 24.20 -21.38
CA LYS A 495 19.43 24.66 -20.00
C LYS A 495 18.78 23.65 -19.07
N GLU A 496 19.48 23.30 -18.00
CA GLU A 496 18.98 22.38 -16.98
C GLU A 496 17.76 22.97 -16.26
N LEU A 497 16.67 22.20 -16.23
CA LEU A 497 15.43 22.56 -15.53
C LEU A 497 15.21 21.68 -14.31
N ALA A 498 15.51 20.39 -14.41
CA ALA A 498 15.50 19.46 -13.30
C ALA A 498 16.54 18.34 -13.50
N ILE A 499 17.30 18.02 -12.46
CA ILE A 499 18.21 16.87 -12.45
C ILE A 499 17.94 16.06 -11.18
N ARG A 500 17.86 14.74 -11.34
CA ARG A 500 17.68 13.79 -10.24
C ARG A 500 18.63 12.61 -10.40
N ASN A 501 19.34 12.27 -9.32
CA ASN A 501 20.34 11.20 -9.27
C ASN A 501 19.90 10.11 -8.28
N VAL A 502 20.28 8.85 -8.53
CA VAL A 502 20.25 7.80 -7.49
C VAL A 502 21.32 8.15 -6.43
N PRO A 503 21.01 8.26 -5.12
CA PRO A 503 20.19 7.34 -4.33
C PRO A 503 18.85 7.94 -3.87
N ASP A 504 18.26 8.83 -4.65
CA ASP A 504 16.83 9.06 -4.51
C ASP A 504 16.11 7.70 -4.66
N PRO A 505 15.11 7.38 -3.81
CA PRO A 505 14.32 6.17 -3.96
C PRO A 505 13.83 6.17 -5.41
N GLY A 506 14.00 5.09 -6.16
CA GLY A 506 13.85 5.08 -7.63
C GLY A 506 12.56 5.74 -8.16
N TYR A 507 11.54 5.89 -7.31
CA TYR A 507 10.28 6.58 -7.56
C TYR A 507 10.34 8.12 -7.56
N LYS A 508 11.25 8.74 -6.80
CA LYS A 508 11.52 10.19 -6.88
C LYS A 508 12.25 10.55 -8.15
N LEU A 509 13.02 9.65 -8.74
CA LEU A 509 13.66 9.91 -10.02
C LEU A 509 12.63 10.35 -11.07
N PHE A 510 11.42 9.82 -10.97
CA PHE A 510 10.39 9.87 -11.99
C PHE A 510 9.12 10.66 -11.63
N SER A 511 8.89 11.03 -10.37
CA SER A 511 7.61 11.61 -9.96
C SER A 511 7.69 13.12 -9.69
N ASN A 512 6.65 13.89 -10.03
CA ASN A 512 6.52 15.32 -9.65
C ASN A 512 7.66 16.21 -10.15
N ILE A 513 7.99 16.13 -11.43
CA ILE A 513 8.93 17.05 -12.06
C ILE A 513 8.20 18.39 -12.23
N ASP A 514 8.59 19.39 -11.44
CA ASP A 514 7.94 20.69 -11.37
C ASP A 514 8.74 21.73 -12.15
N LEU A 515 8.19 22.18 -13.28
CA LEU A 515 8.79 23.15 -14.19
C LEU A 515 8.10 24.52 -14.14
N ARG A 516 7.29 24.80 -13.12
CA ARG A 516 6.47 26.03 -13.04
C ARG A 516 7.27 27.32 -13.04
N ALA A 517 8.50 27.29 -12.56
CA ALA A 517 9.38 28.45 -12.51
C ALA A 517 9.95 28.81 -13.89
N SER A 518 10.16 27.83 -14.75
CA SER A 518 10.76 27.99 -16.08
C SER A 518 9.76 28.08 -17.20
N GLN A 519 8.58 27.47 -17.06
CA GLN A 519 7.50 27.42 -18.06
C GLN A 519 7.99 27.18 -19.51
N PRO A 520 8.87 26.19 -19.74
CA PRO A 520 9.48 25.94 -21.04
C PRO A 520 8.42 25.43 -22.04
N ARG A 521 8.44 25.90 -23.28
CA ARG A 521 7.57 25.32 -24.33
C ARG A 521 8.06 23.96 -24.80
N ASP A 522 9.37 23.82 -24.90
CA ASP A 522 10.04 22.60 -25.34
C ASP A 522 10.97 22.11 -24.26
N ILE A 523 10.83 20.83 -23.90
CA ILE A 523 11.74 20.16 -22.99
C ILE A 523 12.29 18.89 -23.62
N VAL A 524 13.50 18.53 -23.18
CA VAL A 524 14.15 17.28 -23.51
C VAL A 524 14.35 16.52 -22.21
N ILE A 525 13.77 15.32 -22.14
CA ILE A 525 13.95 14.40 -21.03
C ILE A 525 15.06 13.43 -21.42
N ARG A 526 16.17 13.45 -20.69
CA ARG A 526 17.25 12.47 -20.82
C ARG A 526 17.25 11.56 -19.62
N LEU A 527 17.10 10.27 -19.87
CA LEU A 527 17.18 9.25 -18.85
C LEU A 527 18.45 8.45 -19.07
N ASN A 528 19.43 8.68 -18.19
CA ASN A 528 20.63 7.88 -18.11
C ASN A 528 20.30 6.58 -17.36
N THR A 529 20.67 5.45 -17.95
CA THR A 529 20.46 4.11 -17.40
C THR A 529 21.78 3.37 -17.32
N ASP A 530 21.78 2.19 -16.73
CA ASP A 530 22.91 1.27 -16.73
C ASP A 530 23.30 0.75 -18.13
N LYS A 531 22.41 0.86 -19.12
CA LYS A 531 22.61 0.31 -20.47
C LYS A 531 22.74 1.38 -21.56
N THR A 532 22.05 2.51 -21.44
CA THR A 532 21.98 3.56 -22.48
C THR A 532 21.44 4.90 -21.95
N VAL A 533 21.45 5.94 -22.78
CA VAL A 533 20.77 7.21 -22.55
C VAL A 533 19.56 7.30 -23.46
N ILE A 534 18.37 7.46 -22.86
CA ILE A 534 17.12 7.59 -23.60
C ILE A 534 16.75 9.07 -23.64
N THR A 535 16.48 9.60 -24.83
CA THR A 535 16.17 11.02 -25.02
C THR A 535 14.76 11.16 -25.58
N LYS A 536 13.87 11.86 -24.85
CA LYS A 536 12.51 12.17 -25.30
C LYS A 536 12.30 13.68 -25.42
N TYR A 537 11.88 14.11 -26.60
CA TYR A 537 11.46 15.49 -26.85
C TYR A 537 9.98 15.66 -26.53
N VAL A 538 9.64 16.77 -25.87
CA VAL A 538 8.29 17.03 -25.38
C VAL A 538 7.96 18.49 -25.64
N HIS A 539 6.85 18.69 -26.34
CA HIS A 539 6.23 19.99 -26.47
C HIS A 539 5.12 20.11 -25.42
N ILE A 540 5.15 21.18 -24.61
CA ILE A 540 4.12 21.47 -23.61
C ILE A 540 3.22 22.58 -24.17
N GLU A 541 2.01 22.23 -24.58
CA GLU A 541 0.98 23.17 -25.05
C GLU A 541 0.35 23.98 -23.90
#